data_AF-A0A497LHC3-F1
#
_entry.id   AF-A0A497LHC3-F1
#
_cell.length_a   1.000
_cell.length_b   1.000
_cell.length_c   1.000
_cell.angle_alpha   90.00
_cell.angle_beta   90.00
_cell.angle_gamma   90.00
#
_symmetry.space_group_name_H-M   'P 1'
#
loop_
_entity.id
_entity.type
_entity.pdbx_description
1 polymer ?
#
loop_
_entity_poly.entity_id
_entity_poly.type
_entity_poly.pdbx_seq_one_letter_code
_entity_poly.pdbx_strand_id
1 'polypeptide(L)'
;MRPQGVWRRRGPSGCPECGGLLLYDRDTKTYTCQSCGRVYTREELAEARRRIAEEIRRTLAQEAGEEKEQYYREYLKWYLSSKKE
;
A
#
# COMPACT_ATOMS: atom_id res chain seq x y z
N MET A 1 18.66 8.14 -26.09
CA MET A 1 17.88 8.46 -24.87
C MET A 1 17.61 7.15 -24.14
N ARG A 2 18.26 6.89 -22.99
CA ARG A 2 18.09 5.65 -22.21
C ARG A 2 16.87 5.82 -21.30
N PRO A 3 15.88 4.91 -21.32
CA PRO A 3 14.78 4.97 -20.38
C PRO A 3 15.34 4.67 -18.99
N GLN A 4 15.20 5.64 -18.08
CA GLN A 4 15.70 5.51 -16.72
C GLN A 4 14.86 4.44 -16.00
N GLY A 5 15.57 3.44 -15.50
CA GLY A 5 15.03 2.18 -15.00
C GLY A 5 13.88 2.31 -14.00
N VAL A 6 12.93 1.41 -14.15
CA VAL A 6 11.90 1.01 -13.18
C VAL A 6 12.56 0.57 -11.87
N TRP A 7 12.57 1.45 -10.88
CA TRP A 7 13.01 1.12 -9.52
C TRP A 7 11.99 0.17 -8.89
N ARG A 8 12.48 -1.00 -8.48
CA ARG A 8 11.70 -2.10 -7.89
C ARG A 8 10.82 -1.62 -6.74
N ARG A 9 9.63 -2.23 -6.66
CA ARG A 9 8.66 -2.16 -5.57
C ARG A 9 9.32 -1.96 -4.19
N ARG A 10 9.26 -0.74 -3.67
CA ARG A 10 9.37 -0.41 -2.26
C ARG A 10 8.12 0.39 -1.92
N GLY A 11 7.34 -0.09 -0.96
CA GLY A 11 6.13 0.57 -0.47
C GLY A 11 6.37 2.03 -0.03
N PRO A 12 5.29 2.75 0.34
CA PRO A 12 5.05 4.17 0.11
C PRO A 12 6.13 5.08 0.68
N SER A 13 7.22 5.23 -0.08
CA SER A 13 8.32 6.16 0.21
C SER A 13 8.20 7.42 -0.64
N GLY A 14 7.05 7.62 -1.29
CA GLY A 14 6.70 8.84 -1.98
C GLY A 14 5.84 9.77 -1.12
N CYS A 15 5.60 10.97 -1.62
CA CYS A 15 4.64 11.90 -1.08
C CYS A 15 3.25 11.24 -0.94
N PRO A 16 2.55 11.40 0.20
CA PRO A 16 1.22 10.82 0.39
C PRO A 16 0.20 11.28 -0.65
N GLU A 17 0.42 12.45 -1.28
CA GLU A 17 -0.51 13.04 -2.25
C GLU A 17 -0.24 12.62 -3.70
N CYS A 18 1.04 12.47 -4.08
CA CYS A 18 1.42 12.30 -5.49
C CYS A 18 2.38 11.14 -5.77
N GLY A 19 2.82 10.41 -4.73
CA GLY A 19 3.80 9.33 -4.87
C GLY A 19 5.21 9.80 -5.31
N GLY A 20 5.42 11.11 -5.44
CA GLY A 20 6.68 11.71 -5.88
C GLY A 20 7.80 11.63 -4.84
N LEU A 21 9.04 11.85 -5.27
CA LEU A 21 10.22 11.82 -4.40
C LEU A 21 10.17 12.98 -3.39
N LEU A 22 10.38 12.67 -2.12
CA LEU A 22 10.60 13.65 -1.06
C LEU A 22 12.11 13.87 -0.87
N LEU A 23 12.55 15.12 -0.99
CA LEU A 23 13.90 15.55 -0.67
C LEU A 23 13.96 15.96 0.81
N TYR A 24 14.93 15.42 1.55
CA TYR A 24 15.17 15.81 2.93
C TYR A 24 16.15 16.99 2.97
N ASP A 25 15.72 18.09 3.56
CA ASP A 25 16.56 19.24 3.85
C ASP A 25 17.11 19.13 5.30
N ARG A 26 18.43 19.17 5.44
CA ARG A 26 19.09 18.94 6.75
C ARG A 26 19.01 20.15 7.67
N ASP A 27 19.00 21.35 7.08
CA ASP A 27 19.00 22.63 7.79
C ASP A 27 17.66 22.85 8.48
N THR A 28 16.56 22.64 7.75
CA THR A 28 15.20 22.80 8.26
C THR A 28 14.62 21.51 8.85
N LYS A 29 15.28 20.36 8.63
CA LYS A 29 14.78 19.02 8.98
C LYS A 29 13.41 18.71 8.37
N THR A 30 13.11 19.33 7.23
CA THR A 30 11.84 19.16 6.52
C THR A 30 12.00 18.26 5.30
N TYR A 31 10.88 17.72 4.83
CA TYR A 31 10.79 16.91 3.62
C TYR A 31 10.02 17.67 2.56
N THR A 32 10.66 18.01 1.44
CA THR A 32 10.04 18.72 0.33
C THR A 32 9.75 17.77 -0.83
N CYS A 33 8.49 17.69 -1.25
CA CYS A 33 8.04 16.92 -2.39
C CYS A 33 8.46 17.60 -3.71
N GLN A 34 9.23 16.94 -4.57
CA GLN A 34 9.67 17.54 -5.84
C GLN A 34 8.57 17.65 -6.89
N SER A 35 7.53 16.80 -6.83
CA SER A 35 6.43 16.83 -7.81
C SER A 35 5.31 17.81 -7.45
N CYS A 36 5.09 18.05 -6.17
CA CYS A 36 3.94 18.80 -5.66
C CYS A 36 4.33 20.05 -4.85
N GLY A 37 5.63 20.24 -4.59
CA GLY A 37 6.14 21.42 -3.86
C GLY A 37 5.80 21.47 -2.38
N ARG A 38 5.08 20.47 -1.85
CA ARG A 38 4.64 20.47 -0.46
C ARG A 38 5.77 20.11 0.48
N VAL A 39 5.85 20.84 1.58
CA VAL A 39 6.81 20.63 2.65
C VAL A 39 6.09 19.88 3.78
N TYR A 40 6.72 18.83 4.28
CA TYR A 40 6.24 18.03 5.39
C TYR A 40 7.28 18.02 6.50
N THR A 41 6.83 18.10 7.75
CA THR A 41 7.69 17.73 8.87
C THR A 41 7.83 16.22 8.98
N ARG A 42 8.82 15.77 9.75
CA ARG A 42 9.04 14.33 9.97
C ARG A 42 7.83 13.67 10.64
N GLU A 43 7.17 14.37 11.55
CA GLU A 43 6.03 13.87 12.31
C GLU A 43 4.79 13.71 11.42
N GLU A 44 4.47 14.74 10.63
CA GLU A 44 3.36 14.70 9.67
C GLU A 44 3.53 13.58 8.64
N LEU A 45 4.75 13.43 8.08
CA LEU A 45 5.03 12.38 7.11
C LEU A 45 4.94 10.99 7.73
N ALA A 46 5.36 10.83 8.98
CA ALA A 46 5.27 9.57 9.70
C ALA A 46 3.81 9.20 10.01
N GLU A 47 2.98 10.17 10.40
CA GLU A 47 1.56 9.94 10.66
C GLU A 47 0.81 9.58 9.37
N ALA A 48 1.00 10.34 8.30
CA ALA A 48 0.39 10.07 7.01
C ALA A 48 0.74 8.65 6.50
N ARG A 49 2.01 8.25 6.64
CA ARG A 49 2.46 6.90 6.28
C ARG A 49 1.84 5.81 7.14
N ARG A 50 1.65 6.04 8.45
CA ARG A 50 0.99 5.08 9.33
C ARG A 50 -0.47 4.87 8.91
N ARG A 51 -1.21 5.95 8.64
CA ARG A 51 -2.61 5.88 8.23
C ARG A 51 -2.77 5.09 6.92
N ILE A 52 -1.96 5.40 5.91
CA ILE A 52 -1.99 4.68 4.62
C ILE A 52 -1.64 3.20 4.81
N ALA A 53 -0.60 2.90 5.61
CA ALA A 53 -0.20 1.51 5.85
C ALA A 53 -1.29 0.71 6.60
N GLU A 54 -2.01 1.35 7.52
CA GLU A 54 -3.11 0.73 8.25
C GLU A 54 -4.32 0.45 7.34
N GLU A 55 -4.67 1.39 6.45
CA GLU A 55 -5.74 1.22 5.47
C GLU A 55 -5.44 0.08 4.49
N ILE A 56 -4.22 0.03 3.95
CA ILE A 56 -3.78 -1.08 3.09
C ILE A 56 -3.81 -2.41 3.85
N ARG A 57 -3.38 -2.43 5.11
CA ARG A 57 -3.44 -3.65 5.91
C ARG A 57 -4.88 -4.11 6.13
N ARG A 58 -5.81 -3.18 6.35
CA ARG A 58 -7.23 -3.48 6.57
C ARG A 58 -7.88 -4.06 5.31
N THR A 59 -7.67 -3.43 4.16
CA THR A 59 -8.20 -3.88 2.87
C THR A 59 -7.66 -5.27 2.51
N LEU A 60 -6.35 -5.49 2.61
CA LEU A 60 -5.74 -6.80 2.37
C LEU A 60 -6.25 -7.88 3.33
N ALA A 61 -6.50 -7.54 4.60
CA ALA A 61 -7.06 -8.48 5.56
C ALA A 61 -8.52 -8.85 5.25
N GLN A 62 -9.31 -7.90 4.73
CA GLN A 62 -10.68 -8.14 4.29
C GLN A 62 -10.71 -9.03 3.05
N GLU A 63 -9.93 -8.69 2.00
CA GLU A 63 -9.83 -9.51 0.78
C GLU A 63 -9.36 -10.94 1.10
N ALA A 64 -8.35 -11.10 1.96
CA ALA A 64 -7.86 -12.42 2.36
C ALA A 64 -8.88 -13.24 3.15
N GLY A 65 -9.81 -12.58 3.86
CA GLY A 65 -10.92 -13.24 4.56
C GLY A 65 -12.00 -13.71 3.58
N GLU A 66 -12.40 -12.84 2.66
CA GLU A 66 -13.42 -13.12 1.65
C GLU A 66 -12.99 -14.24 0.69
N GLU A 67 -11.73 -14.25 0.24
CA GLU A 67 -11.21 -15.31 -0.64
C GLU A 67 -11.25 -16.68 0.03
N LYS A 68 -10.92 -16.75 1.33
CA LYS A 68 -10.96 -17.99 2.12
C LYS A 68 -12.38 -18.52 2.29
N GLU A 69 -13.36 -17.65 2.53
CA GLU A 69 -14.76 -18.05 2.68
C GLU A 69 -15.33 -18.61 1.36
N GLN A 70 -15.02 -17.96 0.24
CA GLN A 70 -15.45 -18.44 -1.09
C GLN A 70 -14.85 -19.81 -1.41
N TYR A 71 -13.55 -19.99 -1.17
CA TYR A 71 -12.88 -21.27 -1.37
C TYR A 71 -13.51 -22.39 -0.51
N TYR A 72 -13.78 -22.12 0.77
CA TYR A 72 -14.41 -23.09 1.66
C TYR A 72 -15.83 -23.46 1.22
N ARG A 73 -16.61 -22.48 0.77
CA ARG A 73 -17.98 -22.68 0.26
C ARG A 73 -17.99 -23.54 -1.01
N GLU A 74 -17.08 -23.27 -1.93
CA GLU A 74 -16.96 -24.05 -3.17
C GLU A 74 -16.49 -25.48 -2.89
N TYR A 75 -15.50 -25.64 -2.01
CA TYR A 75 -15.03 -26.95 -1.55
C TYR A 75 -16.16 -27.76 -0.89
N LEU A 76 -16.94 -27.16 0.00
CA LEU A 76 -18.10 -27.80 0.62
C LEU A 76 -19.15 -28.21 -0.41
N LYS A 77 -19.45 -27.35 -1.38
CA LYS A 77 -20.41 -27.63 -2.44
C LYS A 77 -19.98 -28.83 -3.29
N TRP A 78 -18.70 -28.88 -3.68
CA TRP A 78 -18.13 -30.02 -4.40
C TRP A 78 -18.20 -31.31 -3.56
N TYR A 79 -17.76 -31.25 -2.30
CA TYR A 79 -17.74 -32.41 -1.40
C TYR A 79 -19.14 -33.00 -1.14
N LEU A 80 -20.15 -32.15 -0.94
CA LEU A 80 -21.53 -32.59 -0.73
C LEU A 80 -22.18 -33.12 -2.02
N SER A 81 -21.80 -32.59 -3.18
CA SER A 81 -22.27 -33.10 -4.47
C SER A 81 -21.71 -34.50 -4.75
N SER A 82 -20.43 -34.73 -4.40
CA SER A 82 -19.78 -36.04 -4.55
C SER A 82 -20.31 -37.14 -3.61
N LYS A 83 -21.09 -36.80 -2.57
CA LYS A 83 -21.70 -37.77 -1.64
C LYS A 83 -23.18 -38.07 -1.92
N LYS A 84 -23.79 -37.36 -2.86
CA LYS A 84 -25.20 -37.55 -3.24
C LYS A 84 -25.38 -38.46 -4.46
N GLU A 85 -24.30 -38.81 -5.15
CA GLU A 85 -24.16 -40.01 -5.99
C GLU A 85 -23.61 -41.17 -5.17
#